data_AF-A0A1D9GXZ6-F1
#
_entry.id   AF-A0A1D9GXZ6-F1
#
_cell.length_a   1.000
_cell.length_b   1.000
_cell.length_c   1.000
_cell.angle_alpha   90.00
_cell.angle_beta   90.00
_cell.angle_gamma   90.00
#
_symmetry.space_group_name_H-M   'P 1'
#
loop_
_entity.id
_entity.type
_entity.pdbx_description
1 polymer ?
#
loop_
_entity_poly.entity_id
_entity_poly.type
_entity_poly.pdbx_seq_one_letter_code
_entity_poly.pdbx_strand_id
1 'polypeptide(L)' 'MPAGCPRKPTLIRLCDALHRDCDVDDALWARLRTRYSEEAMLALLMLAGSYRTVSYLTNALRLPLEAGARRFPHSMPAGN' A
#
# COMPACT_ATOMS: atom_id res chain seq x y z
N MET A 1 0.79 -17.06 -9.19
CA MET A 1 -0.41 -16.91 -10.03
C MET A 1 0.01 -16.19 -11.33
N PRO A 2 0.02 -16.87 -12.50
CA PRO A 2 0.63 -16.33 -13.72
C PRO A 2 -0.38 -15.67 -14.70
N ALA A 3 0.18 -14.85 -15.59
CA ALA A 3 -0.35 -14.24 -16.84
C ALA A 3 -1.42 -13.11 -16.73
N GLY A 4 -0.98 -11.88 -17.01
CA GLY A 4 -1.85 -10.78 -17.46
C GLY A 4 -2.09 -9.62 -16.48
N CYS A 5 -1.10 -9.16 -15.70
CA CYS A 5 -1.37 -8.10 -14.72
C CYS A 5 -1.88 -6.83 -15.44
N PRO A 6 -3.17 -6.43 -15.25
CA PRO A 6 -3.64 -5.15 -15.74
C PRO A 6 -2.73 -4.08 -15.14
N ARG A 7 -2.43 -3.02 -15.90
CA ARG A 7 -1.55 -1.92 -15.49
C ARG A 7 -1.93 -1.50 -14.07
N LYS A 8 -1.11 -1.88 -13.05
CA LYS A 8 -1.43 -1.60 -11.64
C LYS A 8 -1.80 -0.12 -11.52
N PRO A 9 -2.92 0.23 -10.85
CA PRO A 9 -3.30 1.62 -10.68
C PRO A 9 -2.13 2.43 -10.11
N THR A 10 -1.91 3.65 -10.59
CA THR A 10 -0.72 4.45 -10.25
C THR A 10 -0.54 4.62 -8.73
N LEU A 11 -1.64 4.68 -7.96
CA LEU A 11 -1.61 4.70 -6.49
C LEU A 11 -1.03 3.43 -5.88
N ILE A 12 -1.37 2.25 -6.41
CA ILE A 12 -0.80 0.99 -5.92
C ILE A 12 0.71 0.96 -6.19
N ARG A 13 1.15 1.48 -7.34
CA ARG A 13 2.58 1.60 -7.64
C ARG A 13 3.30 2.58 -6.71
N LEU A 14 2.64 3.68 -6.32
CA LEU A 14 3.15 4.60 -5.30
C LEU A 14 3.36 3.87 -3.96
N CYS A 15 2.36 3.14 -3.49
CA CYS A 15 2.47 2.36 -2.26
C CYS A 15 3.59 1.31 -2.33
N ASP A 16 3.71 0.59 -3.46
CA ASP A 16 4.76 -0.40 -3.67
C ASP A 16 6.17 0.24 -3.60
N ALA A 17 6.37 1.37 -4.30
CA ALA A 17 7.66 2.08 -4.32
C ALA A 17 8.02 2.63 -2.94
N LEU A 18 7.07 3.33 -2.28
CA LEU A 18 7.28 3.83 -0.94
C LEU A 18 7.59 2.70 0.03
N HIS A 19 6.87 1.57 -0.03
CA HIS A 19 7.05 0.44 0.87
C HIS A 19 8.42 -0.22 0.76
N ARG A 20 8.93 -0.42 -0.47
CA ARG A 20 10.22 -1.08 -0.69
C ARG A 20 11.41 -0.14 -0.54
N ASP A 21 11.32 1.01 -1.18
CA ASP A 21 12.46 1.84 -1.50
C ASP A 21 12.46 3.15 -0.68
N CYS A 22 11.34 3.46 -0.01
CA CYS A 22 11.11 4.74 0.67
C CYS A 22 11.30 5.97 -0.23
N ASP A 23 11.13 5.76 -1.53
CA ASP A 23 11.38 6.75 -2.56
C ASP A 23 10.38 6.60 -3.72
N VAL A 24 10.25 7.64 -4.53
CA VAL A 24 9.35 7.70 -5.69
C VAL A 24 10.12 8.25 -6.88
N ASP A 25 10.34 7.42 -7.89
CA ASP A 25 11.03 7.84 -9.12
C ASP A 25 10.28 8.95 -9.87
N ASP A 26 11.04 9.77 -10.61
CA ASP A 26 10.52 10.91 -11.37
C ASP A 26 9.42 10.52 -12.36
N ALA A 27 9.54 9.34 -12.99
CA ALA A 27 8.56 8.88 -13.95
C ALA A 27 7.21 8.54 -13.28
N LEU A 28 7.23 8.00 -12.07
CA LEU A 28 6.05 7.71 -11.26
C LEU A 28 5.46 9.01 -10.71
N TRP A 29 6.31 9.90 -10.22
CA TRP A 29 5.91 11.24 -9.78
C TRP A 29 5.18 12.01 -10.88
N ALA A 30 5.77 12.10 -12.08
CA ALA A 30 5.17 12.76 -13.22
C ALA A 30 3.82 12.14 -13.62
N ARG A 31 3.71 10.80 -13.64
CA ARG A 31 2.44 10.11 -13.91
C ARG A 31 1.37 10.42 -12.87
N LEU A 32 1.73 10.52 -11.59
CA LEU A 32 0.78 10.84 -10.54
C LEU A 32 0.28 12.29 -10.63
N ARG A 33 1.17 13.24 -10.96
CA ARG A 33 0.82 14.66 -11.17
C ARG A 33 -0.20 14.89 -12.29
N THR A 34 -0.37 13.95 -13.22
CA THR A 34 -1.43 14.04 -14.24
C THR A 34 -2.84 13.82 -13.69
N ARG A 35 -2.97 13.30 -12.46
CA ARG A 35 -4.25 12.94 -11.81
C ARG A 35 -4.46 13.54 -10.42
N TYR A 36 -3.39 13.92 -9.72
CA TYR A 36 -3.45 14.40 -8.36
C TYR A 36 -2.78 15.78 -8.24
N SER A 37 -3.39 16.66 -7.44
CA SER A 37 -2.78 17.94 -7.07
C SER A 37 -1.55 17.72 -6.19
N GLU A 38 -0.70 18.73 -6.06
CA GLU A 38 0.48 18.66 -5.17
C GLU A 38 0.07 18.42 -3.70
N GLU A 39 -1.01 19.05 -3.23
CA GLU A 39 -1.57 18.81 -1.89
C GLU A 39 -2.00 17.36 -1.70
N ALA A 40 -2.69 16.78 -2.69
CA ALA A 40 -3.09 15.38 -2.66
C ALA A 40 -1.87 14.45 -2.67
N MET A 41 -0.81 14.80 -3.41
CA MET A 41 0.45 14.05 -3.41
C MET A 41 1.09 14.04 -2.02
N LEU A 42 1.21 15.20 -1.38
CA LEU A 42 1.72 15.31 -0.01
C LEU A 42 0.88 14.50 0.97
N ALA A 43 -0.45 14.58 0.87
CA ALA A 43 -1.36 13.79 1.70
C ALA A 43 -1.16 12.27 1.52
N LEU A 44 -0.96 11.81 0.29
CA LEU A 44 -0.69 10.40 -0.02
C LEU A 44 0.65 9.93 0.59
N LEU A 45 1.71 10.74 0.50
CA LEU A 45 3.00 10.44 1.11
C LEU A 45 2.89 10.34 2.64
N MET A 46 2.23 11.33 3.27
CA MET A 46 2.02 11.35 4.73
C MET A 46 1.18 10.16 5.19
N LEU A 47 0.12 9.82 4.45
CA LEU A 47 -0.74 8.68 4.75
C LEU A 47 0.05 7.37 4.69
N ALA A 48 0.80 7.15 3.61
CA ALA A 48 1.62 5.95 3.46
C ALA A 48 2.68 5.82 4.56
N GLY A 49 3.36 6.93 4.91
CA GLY A 49 4.32 6.98 6.02
C GLY A 49 3.66 6.66 7.36
N SER A 50 2.48 7.21 7.63
CA SER A 50 1.73 6.97 8.87
C SER A 50 1.37 5.49 9.03
N TYR A 51 0.88 4.85 7.96
CA TYR A 51 0.57 3.41 8.00
C TYR A 51 1.81 2.53 8.20
N ARG A 52 2.96 2.91 7.64
CA ARG A 52 4.22 2.20 7.91
C ARG A 52 4.59 2.28 9.38
N THR A 53 4.52 3.47 9.98
CA THR A 53 4.80 3.67 11.42
C THR A 53 3.87 2.83 12.27
N VAL A 54 2.56 2.89 12.03
CA VAL A 54 1.58 2.05 12.75
C VAL A 54 1.90 0.57 12.60
N SER A 55 2.22 0.11 11.38
CA SER A 55 2.58 -1.29 11.12
C SER A 55 3.81 -1.73 11.90
N TYR A 56 4.83 -0.87 12.02
CA TYR A 56 6.00 -1.16 12.84
C TYR A 56 5.62 -1.31 14.32
N LEU A 57 4.82 -0.40 14.85
CA LEU A 57 4.38 -0.45 16.24
C LEU A 57 3.55 -1.72 16.51
N THR A 58 2.52 -1.99 15.70
CA THR A 58 1.61 -3.13 15.91
C THR A 58 2.36 -4.46 15.80
N ASN A 59 3.28 -4.57 14.84
CA ASN A 59 4.02 -5.81 14.60
C ASN A 59 5.11 -6.03 15.67
N ALA A 60 5.87 -4.99 16.03
CA ALA A 60 6.93 -5.10 17.04
C ALA A 60 6.36 -5.39 18.44
N LEU A 61 5.21 -4.79 18.79
CA LEU A 61 4.54 -5.01 20.06
C LEU A 61 3.69 -6.29 20.07
N ARG A 62 3.50 -6.95 18.92
CA ARG A 62 2.62 -8.12 18.75
C ARG A 62 1.22 -7.87 19.32
N LEU A 63 0.63 -6.72 18.97
CA LEU A 63 -0.69 -6.36 19.48
C LEU A 63 -1.73 -7.42 19.08
N PRO A 64 -2.61 -7.82 20.00
CA PRO A 64 -3.68 -8.76 19.69
C PRO A 64 -4.64 -8.15 18.67
N LEU A 65 -5.25 -9.01 17.86
CA LEU A 65 -6.28 -8.59 16.92
C LEU A 65 -7.54 -8.17 17.67
N GLU A 66 -8.10 -7.02 17.31
CA GLU A 66 -9.35 -6.48 17.86
C GLU A 66 -10.50 -7.50 17.72
N ALA A 67 -11.23 -7.74 18.81
CA ALA A 67 -12.28 -8.76 18.88
C ALA A 67 -13.42 -8.53 17.87
N GLY A 68 -13.70 -7.27 17.53
CA GLY A 68 -14.74 -6.87 16.57
C GLY A 68 -14.23 -6.58 15.16
N ALA A 69 -12.93 -6.68 14.89
CA ALA A 69 -12.40 -6.37 13.57
C ALA A 69 -12.76 -7.45 12.54
N ARG A 70 -13.25 -7.00 11.37
CA ARG A 70 -13.55 -7.88 10.24
C ARG A 70 -12.28 -8.62 9.82
N ARG A 71 -12.35 -9.95 9.73
CA ARG A 71 -11.22 -10.77 9.29
C ARG A 71 -11.13 -10.81 7.77
N PHE A 72 -9.92 -10.96 7.25
CA PHE A 72 -9.73 -11.26 5.82
C PHE A 72 -10.33 -12.64 5.52
N PRO A 73 -10.95 -12.82 4.34
CA PRO A 73 -11.41 -14.12 3.92
C PRO A 73 -10.21 -15.07 3.85
N HIS A 74 -10.31 -16.22 4.51
CA HIS A 74 -9.37 -17.30 4.30
C HIS A 74 -9.61 -17.81 2.87
N SER A 75 -8.67 -17.60 1.95
CA SER A 75 -8.72 -18.28 0.66
C SER A 75 -8.68 -19.78 0.92
N MET A 76 -9.76 -20.51 0.65
CA MET A 76 -9.73 -21.96 0.70
C MET A 76 -8.66 -22.46 -0.28
N PRO A 77 -7.76 -23.36 0.10
CA PRO A 77 -6.88 -24.00 -0.87
C PRO A 77 -7.76 -24.74 -1.88
N ALA A 78 -7.47 -24.55 -3.16
CA ALA A 78 -8.11 -25.32 -4.24
C ALA A 78 -7.87 -26.81 -3.95
N GLY A 79 -8.93 -27.53 -3.58
CA GLY A 79 -8.89 -28.98 -3.39
C GLY A 79 -8.54 -29.65 -4.72
N ASN A 80 -7.54 -30.53 -4.66
CA ASN A 80 -7.17 -31.47 -5.71
C ASN A 80 -8.11 -32.67 -5.72
#